data_AF-A0AAV5MTT2-F1
#
_entry.id   AF-A0AAV5MTT2-F1
#
_cell.length_a   1.000
_cell.length_b   1.000
_cell.length_c   1.000
_cell.angle_alpha   90.00
_cell.angle_beta   90.00
_cell.angle_gamma   90.00
#
_symmetry.space_group_name_H-M   'P 1'
#
loop_
_entity.id
_entity.type
_entity.pdbx_description
1 polymer ?
#
loop_
_entity_poly.entity_id
_entity_poly.type
_entity_poly.pdbx_seq_one_letter_code
_entity_poly.pdbx_strand_id
1 'polypeptide(L)'
;MTRNPEAYVLKYQETRYRQCHLDLMLNLEVRQIFKTRARIISHIRSFLDNLGFLEVEKPMMNMIAGGAAAHPFVTHHNKLNMRLYMRIAPKLYLKELVVGGLDHVYEIGKQLRNEGIDLTHNPEFTTCEFYMAFADYNDLMELTEKMLSGKVRELTGGYKIKYHTNGLDKEPIEIDFTPPLGLWIIFSYNA
;
A
#
# COMPACT_ATOMS: atom_id res chain seq x y z
N MET A 1 6.55 18.20 -10.02
CA MET A 1 6.58 19.33 -9.08
C MET A 1 7.19 18.83 -7.78
N THR A 2 8.26 19.46 -7.33
CA THR A 2 8.91 19.15 -6.05
C THR A 2 8.07 19.76 -4.93
N ARG A 3 7.72 18.98 -3.91
CA ARG A 3 6.91 19.44 -2.77
C ARG A 3 7.65 20.57 -2.03
N ASN A 4 6.99 21.70 -1.80
CA ASN A 4 7.54 22.82 -1.02
C ASN A 4 6.60 23.25 0.14
N PRO A 5 6.68 22.59 1.31
CA PRO A 5 5.90 22.91 2.50
C PRO A 5 6.15 24.30 3.07
N GLU A 6 7.29 24.94 2.78
CA GLU A 6 7.55 26.30 3.25
C GLU A 6 6.66 27.33 2.57
N ALA A 7 6.27 27.06 1.33
CA ALA A 7 5.35 27.88 0.54
C ALA A 7 3.87 27.64 0.91
N TYR A 8 3.58 26.72 1.84
CA TYR A 8 2.20 26.44 2.21
C TYR A 8 1.60 27.62 2.97
N VAL A 9 0.34 27.95 2.64
CA VAL A 9 -0.44 28.96 3.35
C VAL A 9 -0.84 28.42 4.73
N LEU A 10 -1.37 27.20 4.76
CA LEU A 10 -1.61 26.47 6.01
C LEU A 10 -0.39 25.58 6.32
N LYS A 11 0.47 26.01 7.23
CA LYS A 11 1.75 25.33 7.54
C LYS A 11 1.64 24.26 8.62
N TYR A 12 0.87 24.51 9.69
CA TYR A 12 0.84 23.64 10.87
C TYR A 12 0.23 22.27 10.53
N GLN A 13 1.05 21.23 10.68
CA GLN A 13 0.76 19.88 10.19
C GLN A 13 -0.49 19.27 10.82
N GLU A 14 -0.70 19.47 12.12
CA GLU A 14 -1.87 18.92 12.82
C GLU A 14 -3.18 19.54 12.29
N THR A 15 -3.22 20.86 12.07
CA THR A 15 -4.40 21.52 11.50
C THR A 15 -4.71 21.00 10.12
N ARG A 16 -3.68 20.83 9.27
CA ARG A 16 -3.86 20.25 7.93
C ARG A 16 -4.49 18.87 7.98
N TYR A 17 -4.06 18.01 8.90
CA TYR A 17 -4.57 16.64 9.01
C TYR A 17 -5.97 16.58 9.62
N ARG A 18 -6.28 17.42 10.61
CA ARG A 18 -7.63 17.50 11.21
C ARG A 18 -8.64 18.19 10.28
N GLN A 19 -8.20 19.16 9.49
CA GLN A 19 -9.02 19.96 8.58
C GLN A 19 -8.53 19.83 7.13
N CYS A 20 -8.49 18.59 6.63
CA CYS A 20 -7.96 18.27 5.30
C CYS A 20 -8.64 19.06 4.16
N HIS A 21 -9.93 19.40 4.31
CA HIS A 21 -10.64 20.24 3.35
C HIS A 21 -10.02 21.65 3.22
N LEU A 22 -9.60 22.28 4.32
CA LEU A 22 -8.90 23.57 4.29
C LEU A 22 -7.51 23.44 3.68
N ASP A 23 -6.79 22.37 4.00
CA ASP A 23 -5.47 22.09 3.40
C ASP A 23 -5.57 21.96 1.87
N LEU A 24 -6.58 21.24 1.37
CA LEU A 24 -6.87 21.11 -0.06
C LEU A 24 -7.27 22.44 -0.70
N MET A 25 -7.98 23.32 0.01
CA MET A 25 -8.35 24.64 -0.51
C MET A 25 -7.13 25.54 -0.69
N LEU A 26 -6.22 25.53 0.29
CA LEU A 26 -5.14 26.51 0.39
C LEU A 26 -3.80 26.03 -0.22
N ASN A 27 -3.54 24.72 -0.24
CA ASN A 27 -2.28 24.15 -0.71
C ASN A 27 -2.51 23.23 -1.92
N LEU A 28 -2.36 23.78 -3.14
CA LEU A 28 -2.64 23.06 -4.40
C LEU A 28 -1.80 21.78 -4.58
N GLU A 29 -0.57 21.76 -4.04
CA GLU A 29 0.30 20.57 -4.08
C GLU A 29 -0.33 19.36 -3.37
N VAL A 30 -1.09 19.59 -2.28
CA VAL A 30 -1.77 18.52 -1.55
C VAL A 30 -2.78 17.81 -2.44
N ARG A 31 -3.49 18.54 -3.31
CA ARG A 31 -4.39 17.94 -4.31
C ARG A 31 -3.63 16.99 -5.26
N GLN A 32 -2.42 17.36 -5.66
CA GLN A 32 -1.60 16.52 -6.54
C GLN A 32 -1.15 15.24 -5.84
N ILE A 33 -0.89 15.27 -4.53
CA ILE A 33 -0.58 14.06 -3.75
C ILE A 33 -1.76 13.07 -3.81
N PHE A 34 -3.00 13.53 -3.58
CA PHE A 34 -4.19 12.68 -3.69
C PHE A 34 -4.42 12.15 -5.11
N LYS A 35 -4.24 13.00 -6.14
CA LYS A 35 -4.35 12.57 -7.54
C LYS A 35 -3.31 11.51 -7.90
N THR A 36 -2.06 11.69 -7.48
CA THR A 36 -0.98 10.71 -7.69
C THR A 36 -1.32 9.39 -6.98
N ARG A 37 -1.80 9.44 -5.73
CA ARG A 37 -2.27 8.24 -5.02
C ARG A 37 -3.38 7.51 -5.79
N ALA A 38 -4.38 8.23 -6.29
CA ALA A 38 -5.45 7.63 -7.09
C ALA A 38 -4.93 7.00 -8.39
N ARG A 39 -3.98 7.67 -9.08
CA ARG A 39 -3.31 7.14 -10.27
C ARG A 39 -2.48 5.89 -9.99
N ILE A 40 -1.86 5.78 -8.81
CA ILE A 40 -1.13 4.57 -8.38
C ILE A 40 -2.10 3.41 -8.23
N ILE A 41 -3.22 3.60 -7.50
CA ILE A 41 -4.21 2.54 -7.29
C ILE A 41 -4.83 2.09 -8.62
N SER A 42 -5.22 3.05 -9.48
CA SER A 42 -5.79 2.74 -10.80
C SER A 42 -4.81 1.97 -11.70
N HIS A 43 -3.51 2.28 -11.61
CA HIS A 43 -2.47 1.54 -12.32
C HIS A 43 -2.34 0.10 -11.82
N ILE A 44 -2.31 -0.10 -10.50
CA ILE A 44 -2.20 -1.45 -9.92
C ILE A 44 -3.38 -2.32 -10.38
N ARG A 45 -4.61 -1.78 -10.34
CA ARG A 45 -5.80 -2.47 -10.87
C ARG A 45 -5.62 -2.83 -12.34
N SER A 46 -5.39 -1.82 -13.17
CA SER A 46 -5.26 -2.03 -14.63
C SER A 46 -4.14 -3.01 -14.98
N PHE A 47 -3.03 -2.98 -14.24
CA PHE A 47 -1.91 -3.89 -14.43
C PHE A 47 -2.30 -5.34 -14.13
N LEU A 48 -2.95 -5.59 -13.00
CA LEU A 48 -3.40 -6.94 -12.60
C LEU A 48 -4.57 -7.44 -13.47
N ASP A 49 -5.52 -6.57 -13.80
CA ASP A 49 -6.67 -6.89 -14.68
C ASP A 49 -6.18 -7.31 -16.07
N ASN A 50 -5.19 -6.61 -16.63
CA ASN A 50 -4.58 -6.96 -17.91
C ASN A 50 -3.81 -8.30 -17.89
N LEU A 51 -3.43 -8.77 -16.71
CA LEU A 51 -2.82 -10.09 -16.50
C LEU A 51 -3.87 -11.18 -16.17
N GLY A 52 -5.16 -10.85 -16.20
CA GLY A 52 -6.24 -11.79 -15.98
C GLY A 52 -6.55 -12.08 -14.50
N PHE A 53 -6.07 -11.23 -13.58
CA PHE A 53 -6.46 -11.35 -12.18
C PHE A 53 -7.90 -10.88 -11.97
N LEU A 54 -8.61 -11.55 -11.06
CA LEU A 54 -9.95 -11.17 -10.63
C LEU A 54 -9.88 -10.32 -9.34
N GLU A 55 -10.39 -9.09 -9.38
CA GLU A 55 -10.59 -8.28 -8.18
C GLU A 55 -11.71 -8.90 -7.33
N VAL A 56 -11.45 -9.12 -6.04
CA VAL A 56 -12.40 -9.68 -5.09
C VAL A 56 -12.46 -8.84 -3.81
N GLU A 57 -13.57 -8.93 -3.09
CA GLU A 57 -13.72 -8.32 -1.77
C GLU A 57 -13.91 -9.40 -0.71
N LYS A 58 -13.14 -9.33 0.37
CA LYS A 58 -13.21 -10.28 1.49
C LYS A 58 -13.64 -9.60 2.80
N PRO A 59 -14.21 -10.37 3.74
CA PRO A 59 -14.73 -9.81 4.99
C PRO A 59 -13.71 -8.95 5.73
N MET A 60 -14.17 -7.79 6.22
CA MET A 60 -13.40 -6.89 7.08
C MET A 60 -13.44 -7.32 8.55
N MET A 61 -14.46 -8.08 8.95
CA MET A 61 -14.70 -8.57 10.31
C MET A 61 -14.65 -10.09 10.32
N ASN A 62 -13.74 -10.66 11.10
CA ASN A 62 -13.47 -12.09 11.14
C ASN A 62 -13.66 -12.63 12.56
N MET A 63 -14.03 -13.90 12.67
CA MET A 63 -14.08 -14.62 13.96
C MET A 63 -12.68 -14.81 14.57
N ILE A 64 -11.67 -14.95 13.71
CA ILE A 64 -10.26 -15.11 14.07
C ILE A 64 -9.46 -14.12 13.21
N ALA A 65 -8.64 -13.29 13.84
CA ALA A 65 -7.67 -12.48 13.12
C ALA A 65 -6.48 -13.35 12.68
N GLY A 66 -6.11 -13.29 11.40
CA GLY A 66 -5.01 -14.06 10.84
C GLY A 66 -4.45 -13.44 9.56
N GLY A 67 -3.41 -14.06 9.02
CA GLY A 67 -2.75 -13.61 7.78
C GLY A 67 -1.54 -12.68 7.97
N ALA A 68 -1.34 -12.12 9.16
CA ALA A 68 -0.16 -11.34 9.54
C ALA A 68 0.13 -11.49 11.05
N ALA A 69 1.32 -11.09 11.49
CA ALA A 69 1.67 -10.98 12.91
C ALA A 69 1.41 -9.53 13.38
N ALA A 70 0.19 -9.27 13.86
CA ALA A 70 -0.24 -7.94 14.31
C ALA A 70 -1.36 -8.03 15.35
N HIS A 71 -1.47 -7.02 16.22
CA HIS A 71 -2.57 -6.94 17.18
C HIS A 71 -3.86 -6.44 16.48
N PRO A 72 -4.98 -7.18 16.53
CA PRO A 72 -6.20 -6.77 15.84
C PRO A 72 -7.02 -5.76 16.66
N PHE A 73 -7.82 -4.96 15.97
CA PHE A 73 -8.94 -4.27 16.62
C PHE A 73 -10.06 -5.27 16.92
N VAL A 74 -10.70 -5.12 18.08
CA VAL A 74 -11.79 -5.98 18.54
C VAL A 74 -13.10 -5.20 18.51
N THR A 75 -14.16 -5.83 18.04
CA THR A 75 -15.52 -5.28 18.03
C THR A 75 -16.53 -6.35 18.45
N HIS A 76 -17.81 -5.97 18.56
CA HIS A 76 -18.89 -6.85 19.00
C HIS A 76 -20.12 -6.68 18.12
N HIS A 77 -20.69 -7.80 17.66
CA HIS A 77 -21.91 -7.80 16.88
C HIS A 77 -23.13 -8.05 17.78
N ASN A 78 -23.84 -6.98 18.18
CA ASN A 78 -24.92 -7.02 19.18
C ASN A 78 -25.99 -8.12 18.94
N LYS A 79 -26.55 -8.22 17.72
CA LYS A 79 -27.64 -9.17 17.43
C LYS A 79 -27.20 -10.64 17.44
N LEU A 80 -25.95 -10.92 17.06
CA LEU A 80 -25.37 -12.26 17.06
C LEU A 80 -24.66 -12.56 18.38
N ASN A 81 -24.57 -11.57 19.27
CA ASN A 81 -23.88 -11.61 20.55
C ASN A 81 -22.49 -12.26 20.45
N MET A 82 -21.68 -11.82 19.48
CA MET A 82 -20.38 -12.41 19.22
C MET A 82 -19.28 -11.36 19.06
N ARG A 83 -18.08 -11.75 19.49
CA ARG A 83 -16.87 -10.96 19.31
C ARG A 83 -16.34 -11.16 17.89
N LEU A 84 -15.95 -10.06 17.26
CA LEU A 84 -15.32 -10.05 15.94
C LEU A 84 -14.02 -9.26 16.00
N TYR A 85 -13.15 -9.52 15.04
CA TYR A 85 -11.87 -8.88 14.90
C TYR A 85 -11.78 -8.20 13.54
N MET A 86 -11.32 -6.96 13.50
CA MET A 86 -11.02 -6.31 12.23
C MET A 86 -9.82 -7.00 11.59
N ARG A 87 -9.87 -7.22 10.28
CA ARG A 87 -8.81 -7.93 9.56
C ARG A 87 -7.47 -7.19 9.62
N ILE A 88 -6.40 -7.97 9.78
CA ILE A 88 -5.01 -7.51 9.71
C ILE A 88 -4.35 -7.79 8.35
N ALA A 89 -4.94 -8.72 7.57
CA ALA A 89 -4.63 -9.05 6.18
C ALA A 89 -5.77 -9.92 5.58
N PRO A 90 -6.04 -9.85 4.25
CA PRO A 90 -6.97 -10.75 3.54
C PRO A 90 -6.36 -12.09 3.14
N LYS A 91 -5.04 -12.28 3.29
CA LYS A 91 -4.25 -13.47 2.92
C LYS A 91 -4.96 -14.83 3.01
N LEU A 92 -5.61 -15.15 4.12
CA LEU A 92 -6.23 -16.46 4.32
C LEU A 92 -7.39 -16.69 3.33
N TYR A 93 -8.29 -15.72 3.19
CA TYR A 93 -9.43 -15.82 2.28
C TYR A 93 -9.03 -15.85 0.81
N LEU A 94 -7.96 -15.15 0.43
CA LEU A 94 -7.48 -15.17 -0.95
C LEU A 94 -6.88 -16.54 -1.31
N LYS A 95 -6.18 -17.19 -0.36
CA LYS A 95 -5.71 -18.57 -0.56
C LYS A 95 -6.86 -19.56 -0.67
N GLU A 96 -7.91 -19.40 0.14
CA GLU A 96 -9.12 -20.24 0.04
C GLU A 96 -9.79 -20.13 -1.34
N LEU A 97 -9.78 -18.94 -1.96
CA LEU A 97 -10.26 -18.77 -3.33
C LEU A 97 -9.42 -19.52 -4.36
N VAL A 98 -8.10 -19.50 -4.23
CA VAL A 98 -7.20 -20.27 -5.10
C VAL A 98 -7.46 -21.76 -4.94
N VAL A 99 -7.63 -22.25 -3.71
CA VAL A 99 -8.05 -23.64 -3.46
C VAL A 99 -9.42 -23.94 -4.11
N GLY A 100 -10.32 -22.96 -4.13
CA GLY A 100 -11.61 -23.03 -4.81
C GLY A 100 -11.56 -22.95 -6.34
N GLY A 101 -10.38 -22.84 -6.96
CA GLY A 101 -10.20 -22.84 -8.41
C GLY A 101 -10.11 -21.45 -9.05
N LEU A 102 -9.98 -20.38 -8.26
CA LEU A 102 -9.68 -19.04 -8.80
C LEU A 102 -8.17 -18.82 -8.83
N ASP A 103 -7.55 -19.17 -9.94
CA ASP A 103 -6.08 -19.19 -10.10
C ASP A 103 -5.40 -17.81 -9.88
N HIS A 104 -6.08 -16.72 -10.26
CA HIS A 104 -5.55 -15.36 -10.18
C HIS A 104 -6.54 -14.44 -9.48
N VAL A 105 -6.25 -14.03 -8.26
CA VAL A 105 -7.13 -13.16 -7.47
C VAL A 105 -6.35 -12.04 -6.81
N TYR A 106 -6.97 -10.88 -6.65
CA TYR A 106 -6.40 -9.79 -5.88
C TYR A 106 -7.46 -8.99 -5.13
N GLU A 107 -7.02 -8.30 -4.08
CA GLU A 107 -7.85 -7.35 -3.35
C GLU A 107 -7.04 -6.10 -3.03
N ILE A 108 -7.61 -4.93 -3.34
CA ILE A 108 -7.13 -3.63 -2.86
C ILE A 108 -8.07 -3.13 -1.77
N GLY A 109 -7.61 -3.11 -0.53
CA GLY A 109 -8.50 -2.82 0.59
C GLY A 109 -7.80 -2.30 1.84
N LYS A 110 -8.60 -1.90 2.82
CA LYS A 110 -8.11 -1.45 4.12
C LYS A 110 -7.71 -2.65 4.99
N GLN A 111 -6.62 -2.48 5.74
CA GLN A 111 -6.17 -3.35 6.81
C GLN A 111 -6.11 -2.54 8.09
N LEU A 112 -6.44 -3.16 9.22
CA LEU A 112 -6.49 -2.49 10.51
C LEU A 112 -5.57 -3.20 11.51
N ARG A 113 -4.56 -2.49 12.01
CA ARG A 113 -3.62 -2.98 13.02
C ARG A 113 -3.61 -2.06 14.22
N ASN A 114 -3.91 -2.60 15.38
CA ASN A 114 -3.99 -1.87 16.64
C ASN A 114 -2.59 -1.74 17.25
N GLU A 115 -1.76 -0.93 16.62
CA GLU A 115 -0.35 -0.70 16.92
C GLU A 115 -0.04 0.80 17.05
N GLY A 116 1.19 1.13 17.45
CA GLY A 116 1.63 2.52 17.57
C GLY A 116 1.57 3.29 16.25
N ILE A 117 1.46 4.63 16.34
CA ILE A 117 1.45 5.53 15.20
C ILE A 117 2.83 6.18 15.06
N ASP A 118 3.41 6.14 13.86
CA ASP A 118 4.64 6.85 13.52
C ASP A 118 4.61 7.39 12.08
N LEU A 119 5.77 7.80 11.53
CA LEU A 119 5.88 8.36 10.19
C LEU A 119 5.49 7.39 9.06
N THR A 120 5.53 6.09 9.34
CA THR A 120 5.30 4.99 8.39
C THR A 120 4.14 4.07 8.79
N HIS A 121 3.65 4.16 10.03
CA HIS A 121 2.57 3.34 10.57
C HIS A 121 1.33 4.17 10.89
N ASN A 122 0.23 3.86 10.20
CA ASN A 122 -1.11 4.34 10.52
C ASN A 122 -2.01 3.13 10.85
N PRO A 123 -2.88 3.18 11.88
CA PRO A 123 -3.64 2.00 12.31
C PRO A 123 -4.60 1.44 11.26
N GLU A 124 -5.00 2.28 10.29
CA GLU A 124 -5.74 1.87 9.11
C GLU A 124 -4.96 2.25 7.84
N PHE A 125 -4.60 1.27 7.02
CA PHE A 125 -3.81 1.50 5.81
C PHE A 125 -4.32 0.65 4.64
N THR A 126 -3.89 0.96 3.43
CA THR A 126 -4.33 0.25 2.22
C THR A 126 -3.23 -0.66 1.73
N THR A 127 -3.58 -1.93 1.48
CA THR A 127 -2.71 -2.89 0.81
C THR A 127 -3.34 -3.34 -0.50
N CYS A 128 -2.50 -3.82 -1.42
CA CYS A 128 -2.90 -4.69 -2.51
C CYS A 128 -2.29 -6.06 -2.20
N GLU A 129 -3.12 -7.09 -2.07
CA GLU A 129 -2.65 -8.47 -1.96
C GLU A 129 -3.19 -9.25 -3.16
N PHE A 130 -2.34 -10.04 -3.81
CA PHE A 130 -2.72 -10.90 -4.91
C PHE A 130 -2.14 -12.31 -4.73
N TYR A 131 -2.80 -13.29 -5.33
CA TYR A 131 -2.37 -14.68 -5.35
C TYR A 131 -2.46 -15.18 -6.79
N MET A 132 -1.42 -15.89 -7.19
CA MET A 132 -1.21 -16.39 -8.55
C MET A 132 -0.85 -17.87 -8.45
N ALA A 133 -1.75 -18.75 -8.88
CA ALA A 133 -1.52 -20.18 -8.92
C ALA A 133 -0.39 -20.50 -9.89
N PHE A 134 0.37 -21.56 -9.59
CA PHE A 134 1.49 -22.04 -10.40
C PHE A 134 2.67 -21.08 -10.57
N ALA A 135 2.67 -19.93 -9.91
CA ALA A 135 3.81 -19.02 -9.85
C ALA A 135 4.69 -19.28 -8.63
N ASP A 136 5.99 -19.05 -8.80
CA ASP A 136 6.95 -19.00 -7.71
C ASP A 136 7.43 -17.56 -7.45
N TYR A 137 8.39 -17.39 -6.55
CA TYR A 137 8.88 -16.07 -6.18
C TYR A 137 9.64 -15.36 -7.32
N ASN A 138 10.20 -16.07 -8.30
CA ASN A 138 10.86 -15.48 -9.45
C ASN A 138 9.86 -14.76 -10.35
N ASP A 139 8.70 -15.40 -10.60
CA ASP A 139 7.60 -14.77 -11.33
C ASP A 139 7.14 -13.48 -10.63
N LEU A 140 7.03 -13.53 -9.30
CA LEU A 140 6.63 -12.39 -8.49
C LEU A 140 7.68 -11.26 -8.51
N MET A 141 8.97 -11.59 -8.54
CA MET A 141 10.04 -10.59 -8.69
C MET A 141 9.91 -9.86 -10.03
N GLU A 142 9.80 -10.59 -11.14
CA GLU A 142 9.67 -10.01 -12.48
C GLU A 142 8.39 -9.15 -12.60
N LEU A 143 7.27 -9.64 -12.05
CA LEU A 143 6.01 -8.90 -12.03
C LEU A 143 6.13 -7.60 -11.22
N THR A 144 6.78 -7.65 -10.05
CA THR A 144 7.00 -6.49 -9.19
C THR A 144 7.86 -5.44 -9.88
N GLU A 145 8.96 -5.87 -10.53
CA GLU A 145 9.84 -4.98 -11.30
C GLU A 145 9.07 -4.28 -12.43
N LYS A 146 8.31 -5.02 -13.23
CA LYS A 146 7.50 -4.47 -14.33
C LYS A 146 6.45 -3.48 -13.82
N MET A 147 5.73 -3.85 -12.76
CA MET A 147 4.66 -3.03 -12.20
C MET A 147 5.19 -1.71 -11.64
N LEU A 148 6.25 -1.74 -10.84
CA LEU A 148 6.83 -0.56 -10.20
C LEU A 148 7.56 0.33 -11.19
N SER A 149 8.50 -0.22 -11.97
CA SER A 149 9.29 0.55 -12.93
C SER A 149 8.41 1.18 -14.01
N GLY A 150 7.40 0.44 -14.49
CA GLY A 150 6.40 0.93 -15.43
C GLY A 150 5.62 2.13 -14.88
N LYS A 151 5.18 2.07 -13.61
CA LYS A 151 4.45 3.19 -12.99
C LYS A 151 5.33 4.41 -12.79
N VAL A 152 6.57 4.22 -12.32
CA VAL A 152 7.50 5.33 -12.13
C VAL A 152 7.74 6.04 -13.46
N ARG A 153 8.04 5.29 -14.53
CA ARG A 153 8.22 5.86 -15.87
C ARG A 153 6.99 6.63 -16.37
N GLU A 154 5.79 6.10 -16.17
CA GLU A 154 4.54 6.78 -16.55
C GLU A 154 4.33 8.09 -15.77
N LEU A 155 4.69 8.13 -14.48
CA LEU A 155 4.48 9.30 -13.64
C LEU A 155 5.53 10.40 -13.84
N THR A 156 6.79 10.03 -14.10
CA THR A 156 7.93 10.97 -14.08
C THR A 156 8.60 11.16 -15.44
N GLY A 157 8.29 10.31 -16.43
CA GLY A 157 8.97 10.29 -17.73
C GLY A 157 10.29 9.53 -17.75
N GLY A 158 10.72 8.97 -16.60
CA GLY A 158 11.97 8.21 -16.48
C GLY A 158 11.94 7.25 -15.28
N TYR A 159 13.04 6.58 -15.01
CA TYR A 159 13.11 5.60 -13.90
C TYR A 159 13.70 6.19 -12.61
N LYS A 160 14.29 7.38 -12.68
CA LYS A 160 14.97 8.02 -11.56
C LYS A 160 14.07 9.06 -10.90
N ILE A 161 14.01 9.03 -9.57
CA ILE A 161 13.29 10.03 -8.78
C ILE A 161 14.20 10.64 -7.73
N LYS A 162 13.94 11.90 -7.38
CA LYS A 162 14.57 12.56 -6.24
C LYS A 162 13.70 12.37 -5.00
N TYR A 163 14.28 11.85 -3.92
CA TYR A 163 13.59 11.62 -2.66
C TYR A 163 14.35 12.27 -1.49
N HIS A 164 13.62 12.97 -0.64
CA HIS A 164 14.17 13.71 0.50
C HIS A 164 13.96 12.90 1.77
N THR A 165 14.93 12.02 2.10
CA THR A 165 14.86 11.13 3.29
C THR A 165 14.96 11.88 4.61
N ASN A 166 15.73 12.96 4.64
CA ASN A 166 16.16 13.63 5.88
C ASN A 166 15.61 15.05 6.05
N GLY A 167 14.52 15.38 5.35
CA GLY A 167 13.97 16.74 5.26
C GLY A 167 14.21 17.38 3.89
N LEU A 168 13.39 18.38 3.55
CA LEU A 168 13.45 19.08 2.26
C LEU A 168 14.57 20.13 2.19
N ASP A 169 15.12 20.48 3.35
CA ASP A 169 16.27 21.34 3.55
C ASP A 169 17.61 20.66 3.21
N LYS A 170 17.62 19.33 3.07
CA LYS A 170 18.81 18.54 2.76
C LYS A 170 18.78 18.03 1.33
N GLU A 171 19.97 17.76 0.80
CA GLU A 171 20.13 17.20 -0.53
C GLU A 171 19.30 15.91 -0.71
N PRO A 172 18.48 15.81 -1.76
CA PRO A 172 17.74 14.60 -2.03
C PRO A 172 18.68 13.48 -2.46
N ILE A 173 18.30 12.25 -2.14
CA ILE A 173 18.88 11.08 -2.76
C ILE A 173 18.19 10.81 -4.10
N GLU A 174 18.92 10.25 -5.05
CA GLU A 174 18.35 9.67 -6.25
C GLU A 174 17.99 8.21 -5.98
N ILE A 175 16.75 7.83 -6.30
CA ILE A 175 16.31 6.43 -6.29
C ILE A 175 16.08 6.01 -7.75
N ASP A 176 16.78 4.97 -8.17
CA ASP A 176 16.69 4.41 -9.52
C ASP A 176 15.77 3.18 -9.52
N PHE A 177 14.69 3.24 -10.31
CA PHE A 177 13.73 2.17 -10.52
C PHE A 177 13.96 1.42 -11.84
N THR A 178 15.14 1.54 -12.45
CA THR A 178 15.50 0.80 -13.66
C THR A 178 15.65 -0.68 -13.30
N PRO A 179 14.89 -1.60 -13.95
CA PRO A 179 15.05 -3.03 -13.72
C PRO A 179 16.33 -3.58 -14.39
N PRO A 180 16.92 -4.69 -13.87
CA PRO A 180 16.47 -5.43 -12.70
C PRO A 180 16.80 -4.72 -11.38
N LEU A 181 15.97 -4.92 -10.36
CA LEU A 181 16.18 -4.36 -9.02
C LEU A 181 17.20 -5.21 -8.25
N GLY A 182 17.92 -4.59 -7.32
CA GLY A 182 18.95 -5.28 -6.53
C GLY A 182 18.36 -6.37 -5.63
N LEU A 183 18.88 -7.59 -5.74
CA LEU A 183 18.53 -8.74 -4.90
C LEU A 183 19.63 -8.99 -3.85
N TRP A 184 19.26 -9.00 -2.57
CA TRP A 184 20.18 -9.26 -1.47
C TRP A 184 19.73 -10.49 -0.68
N ILE A 185 20.60 -11.49 -0.57
CA ILE A 185 20.37 -12.67 0.28
C ILE A 185 21.03 -12.38 1.64
N ILE A 186 20.21 -12.20 2.67
CA ILE A 186 20.69 -12.03 4.04
C ILE A 186 20.83 -13.41 4.68
N PHE A 187 22.08 -13.85 4.88
CA PHE A 187 22.37 -15.02 5.69
C PHE A 187 22.35 -14.61 7.17
N SER A 188 21.26 -14.88 7.86
CA SER A 188 21.25 -14.83 9.32
C SER A 188 21.94 -16.08 9.87
N TYR A 189 23.24 -15.99 10.15
CA TYR A 189 23.88 -16.94 11.05
C TYR A 189 23.44 -16.61 12.48
N ASN A 190 22.66 -17.50 13.09
CA ASN A 190 22.46 -17.46 14.54
C ASN A 190 23.82 -17.75 15.20
N ALA A 191 24.36 -16.76 15.90
CA ALA A 191 25.41 -16.93 16.90
C ALA A 191 24.76 -17.08 18.28
#